data_AF-A0A8K9WR38-F1
#
_entry.id   AF-A0A8K9WR38-F1
#
_cell.length_a   1.000
_cell.length_b   1.000
_cell.length_c   1.000
_cell.angle_alpha   90.00
_cell.angle_beta   90.00
_cell.angle_gamma   90.00
#
_symmetry.space_group_name_H-M   'P 1'
#
loop_
_entity.id
_entity.type
_entity.pdbx_description
1 polymer ?
#
loop_
_entity_poly.entity_id
_entity_poly.type
_entity_poly.pdbx_seq_one_letter_code
_entity_poly.pdbx_strand_id
1 'polypeptide(L)'
;MERQTLSLSLYIYIYIYPRSIIIKGEKKGSNARATRLRVSRMILLRASRVQLLMSLLTLVPCEALYPGPDEGWQVYSSASDPDGKCVCTVVAPAQNLCKRDPRSRQLRLLTEQVQNVSQSMEVMDLSTSRDLQYVRDTEPLLRGVDGHIHTYTTNPRRLTKKGLQELKGQMSQLRPLLSVIDQYRLDLQTLAVLRAEVLNLSIILTAIQEEVGAYDYEELQQRVLLLETRLHACMNKLGCGRLTGVSIPITVRASGSRFGCWMTDAMIPSSDSRVWSMDGYYKGRRVLEYRTMGDFTRGQNFVQHLLPHPWAGTGHVVYNGSLYYNKHQSNILVQYHFRSRNVVLQRSLSGAGYNNTFPYSWGGSSDIDLMADETGFWAVYTSIPNAGNILVSRLDPRSLDILQSWDTGFPKRSAGETFMICGTLYVTNSHLAGAKVHFAYHTNSSSYEYTDIPFHNQYSHISMMDYNPRERREEED
;
A
#
# COMPACT_ATOMS: atom_id res chain seq x y z
N MET A 1 28.48 31.75 12.89
CA MET A 1 28.71 30.66 11.91
C MET A 1 27.41 29.85 11.86
N GLU A 2 26.48 30.24 10.99
CA GLU A 2 25.20 29.53 10.84
C GLU A 2 25.47 28.13 10.31
N ARG A 3 25.10 27.09 11.07
CA ARG A 3 25.09 25.72 10.55
C ARG A 3 24.05 25.68 9.43
N GLN A 4 24.50 25.57 8.17
CA GLN A 4 23.60 25.25 7.06
C GLN A 4 22.84 23.97 7.43
N THR A 5 21.53 24.11 7.67
CA THR A 5 20.66 22.99 7.98
C THR A 5 20.29 22.34 6.65
N LEU A 6 20.90 21.19 6.34
CA LEU A 6 20.59 20.41 5.14
C LEU A 6 19.27 19.64 5.33
N SER A 7 18.56 19.35 4.24
CA SER A 7 17.45 18.38 4.27
C SER A 7 18.03 17.00 4.52
N LEU A 8 17.34 16.25 5.36
CA LEU A 8 17.69 14.89 5.73
C LEU A 8 16.60 13.99 5.17
N SER A 9 17.01 13.18 4.20
CA SER A 9 16.16 12.15 3.62
C SER A 9 16.07 11.00 4.61
N LEU A 10 14.98 11.02 5.37
CA LEU A 10 14.62 9.98 6.32
C LEU A 10 13.78 8.92 5.63
N TYR A 11 14.03 7.68 6.02
CA TYR A 11 13.21 6.54 5.69
C TYR A 11 12.70 5.91 6.98
N ILE A 12 11.40 5.65 7.07
CA ILE A 12 10.77 5.10 8.27
C ILE A 12 9.98 3.87 7.87
N TYR A 13 10.10 2.79 8.64
CA TYR A 13 9.21 1.66 8.50
C TYR A 13 7.94 1.92 9.30
N ILE A 14 6.82 1.82 8.61
CA ILE A 14 5.49 1.89 9.21
C ILE A 14 5.06 0.46 9.55
N TYR A 15 4.74 0.23 10.82
CA TYR A 15 4.19 -1.05 11.27
C TYR A 15 2.67 -0.98 11.24
N ILE A 16 2.09 -1.83 10.40
CA ILE A 16 0.66 -1.96 10.23
C ILE A 16 0.27 -3.30 10.84
N TYR A 17 -0.71 -3.28 11.75
CA TYR A 17 -1.28 -4.52 12.22
C TYR A 17 -2.25 -5.04 11.16
N PRO A 18 -2.01 -6.23 10.56
CA PRO A 18 -2.85 -6.75 9.49
C PRO A 18 -4.30 -6.88 9.97
N ARG A 19 -5.27 -6.68 9.08
CA ARG A 19 -6.72 -6.78 9.35
C ARG A 19 -7.04 -7.95 10.29
N SER A 20 -7.29 -7.58 11.53
CA SER A 20 -7.74 -8.44 12.62
C SER A 20 -8.59 -7.57 13.52
N ILE A 21 -9.74 -8.11 13.94
CA ILE A 21 -10.75 -7.33 14.67
C ILE A 21 -10.20 -7.10 16.09
N ILE A 22 -9.40 -6.05 16.28
CA ILE A 22 -9.01 -5.63 17.63
C ILE A 22 -10.18 -4.91 18.26
N ILE A 23 -10.84 -5.61 19.17
CA ILE A 23 -11.69 -4.94 20.15
C ILE A 23 -10.80 -4.41 21.27
N LYS A 24 -10.83 -3.09 21.47
CA LYS A 24 -10.33 -2.45 22.70
C LYS A 24 -11.15 -2.94 23.89
N GLY A 25 -10.71 -4.03 24.51
CA GLY A 25 -11.02 -4.34 25.90
C GLY A 25 -9.87 -3.85 26.76
N GLU A 26 -10.14 -2.96 27.71
CA GLU A 26 -9.21 -2.66 28.81
C GLU A 26 -8.88 -3.96 29.55
N LYS A 27 -7.80 -4.65 29.18
CA LYS A 27 -7.25 -5.73 29.99
C LYS A 27 -6.30 -5.12 31.02
N LYS A 28 -6.85 -4.88 32.22
CA LYS A 28 -6.05 -4.90 33.45
C LYS A 28 -5.31 -6.24 33.52
N GLY A 29 -4.01 -6.18 33.81
CA GLY A 29 -3.06 -7.25 33.57
C GLY A 29 -3.34 -8.57 34.29
N SER A 30 -2.86 -9.67 33.69
CA SER A 30 -2.38 -10.86 34.38
C SER A 30 -1.81 -11.88 33.37
N ASN A 31 -0.53 -12.23 33.58
CA ASN A 31 0.15 -13.51 33.29
C ASN A 31 -0.11 -14.25 31.96
N ALA A 32 0.65 -13.88 30.93
CA ALA A 32 0.96 -14.76 29.81
C ALA A 32 2.19 -15.65 30.13
N ARG A 33 1.98 -16.83 30.72
CA ARG A 33 3.07 -17.83 30.85
C ARG A 33 2.68 -19.31 30.74
N ALA A 34 1.43 -19.67 30.42
CA ALA A 34 0.99 -21.07 30.52
C ALA A 34 0.57 -21.76 29.21
N THR A 35 0.57 -21.10 28.04
CA THR A 35 0.04 -21.70 26.79
C THR A 35 1.11 -22.03 25.74
N ARG A 36 2.40 -21.97 26.09
CA ARG A 36 3.54 -22.11 25.15
C ARG A 36 4.00 -23.56 24.88
N LEU A 37 3.37 -24.59 25.43
CA LEU A 37 3.87 -25.97 25.34
C LEU A 37 3.01 -26.98 24.56
N ARG A 38 1.89 -26.59 23.93
CA ARG A 38 1.04 -27.53 23.16
C ARG A 38 1.07 -27.36 21.64
N VAL A 39 1.61 -26.26 21.11
CA VAL A 39 1.62 -26.00 19.65
C VAL A 39 2.80 -26.68 18.94
N SER A 40 3.96 -26.85 19.58
CA SER A 40 5.13 -27.50 18.95
C SER A 40 4.99 -29.01 18.71
N ARG A 41 4.02 -29.70 19.35
CA ARG A 41 3.81 -31.14 19.15
C ARG A 41 2.88 -31.49 17.99
N MET A 42 2.04 -30.56 17.52
CA MET A 42 1.12 -30.83 16.40
C MET A 42 1.75 -30.59 15.02
N ILE A 43 2.83 -29.80 14.95
CA ILE A 43 3.54 -29.47 13.70
C ILE A 43 4.55 -30.58 13.31
N LEU A 44 5.15 -31.26 14.29
CA LEU A 44 6.12 -32.34 13.99
C LEU A 44 5.48 -33.64 13.45
N LEU A 45 4.18 -33.84 13.61
CA LEU A 45 3.50 -35.08 13.17
C LEU A 45 2.99 -35.05 11.72
N ARG A 46 3.01 -33.88 11.06
CA ARG A 46 2.62 -33.74 9.64
C ARG A 46 3.80 -33.73 8.65
N ALA A 47 5.02 -33.45 9.13
CA ALA A 47 6.23 -33.49 8.30
C ALA A 47 6.61 -34.93 7.86
N SER A 48 6.31 -35.95 8.67
CA SER A 48 6.71 -37.34 8.38
C SER A 48 5.86 -38.05 7.30
N ARG A 49 4.76 -37.44 6.82
CA ARG A 49 3.94 -38.01 5.72
C ARG A 49 4.31 -37.47 4.33
N VAL A 50 5.00 -36.34 4.26
CA VAL A 50 5.43 -35.74 2.97
C VAL A 50 6.74 -36.37 2.49
N GLN A 51 7.56 -36.92 3.39
CA GLN A 51 8.82 -37.59 3.04
C GLN A 51 8.62 -38.98 2.39
N LEU A 52 7.45 -39.61 2.55
CA LEU A 52 7.19 -40.98 2.04
C LEU A 52 6.62 -41.00 0.61
N LEU A 53 6.18 -39.86 0.07
CA LEU A 53 5.68 -39.76 -1.32
C LEU A 53 6.76 -39.37 -2.34
N MET A 54 7.92 -38.90 -1.89
CA MET A 54 9.03 -38.47 -2.78
C MET A 54 10.02 -39.58 -3.11
N SER A 55 9.87 -40.80 -2.58
CA SER A 55 10.77 -41.93 -2.79
C SER A 55 10.28 -42.98 -3.81
N LEU A 56 9.19 -42.72 -4.54
CA LEU A 56 8.60 -43.65 -5.51
C LEU A 56 8.67 -43.19 -6.98
N LEU A 57 9.42 -42.13 -7.30
CA LEU A 57 9.49 -41.56 -8.65
C LEU A 57 10.90 -41.55 -9.28
N THR A 58 11.79 -42.45 -8.86
CA THR A 58 13.07 -42.65 -9.55
C THR A 58 13.19 -44.07 -10.08
N LEU A 59 13.07 -44.19 -11.42
CA LEU A 59 13.81 -45.07 -12.35
C LEU A 59 12.89 -45.51 -13.50
N VAL A 60 12.66 -44.60 -14.44
CA VAL A 60 12.42 -44.99 -15.84
C VAL A 60 13.69 -44.57 -16.59
N PRO A 61 14.46 -45.51 -17.17
CA PRO A 61 15.60 -45.14 -17.99
C PRO A 61 15.09 -44.42 -19.24
N CYS A 62 15.57 -43.20 -19.46
CA CYS A 62 15.34 -42.47 -20.69
C CYS A 62 16.23 -43.10 -21.77
N GLU A 63 15.66 -43.99 -22.60
CA GLU A 63 16.26 -44.34 -23.87
C GLU A 63 16.24 -43.08 -24.75
N ALA A 64 17.42 -42.54 -25.02
CA ALA A 64 17.59 -41.51 -26.04
C ALA A 64 17.30 -42.16 -27.41
N LEU A 65 16.07 -41.98 -27.92
CA LEU A 65 15.79 -42.21 -29.33
C LEU A 65 16.59 -41.17 -30.13
N TYR A 66 17.60 -41.63 -30.85
CA TYR A 66 18.15 -40.87 -31.97
C TYR A 66 17.08 -40.80 -33.07
N PRO A 67 16.73 -39.61 -33.60
CA PRO A 67 15.76 -39.52 -34.68
C PRO A 67 16.33 -40.15 -35.96
N GLY A 68 15.44 -40.85 -36.68
CA GLY A 68 15.70 -41.40 -38.00
C GLY A 68 15.92 -40.32 -39.06
N PRO A 69 16.38 -40.71 -40.27
CA PRO A 69 16.95 -39.80 -41.28
C PRO A 69 15.98 -38.76 -41.88
N ASP A 70 14.69 -38.76 -41.51
CA ASP A 70 13.66 -37.91 -42.11
C ASP A 70 13.21 -36.71 -41.23
N GLU A 71 13.78 -36.51 -40.04
CA GLU A 71 13.55 -35.32 -39.19
C GLU A 71 14.80 -34.43 -39.06
N GLY A 72 15.41 -34.10 -40.21
CA GLY A 72 16.59 -33.24 -40.27
C GLY A 72 16.29 -31.76 -40.07
N TRP A 73 17.13 -31.08 -39.29
CA TRP A 73 17.22 -29.61 -39.20
C TRP A 73 17.18 -28.96 -40.60
N GLN A 74 16.25 -28.04 -40.84
CA GLN A 74 16.23 -27.27 -42.08
C GLN A 74 17.12 -26.03 -41.95
N VAL A 75 18.18 -25.97 -42.76
CA VAL A 75 19.09 -24.83 -42.89
C VAL A 75 18.50 -23.88 -43.92
N TYR A 76 18.15 -22.65 -43.52
CA TYR A 76 17.45 -21.70 -44.40
C TYR A 76 18.38 -20.78 -45.19
N SER A 77 19.63 -20.57 -44.78
CA SER A 77 20.67 -20.00 -45.65
C SER A 77 22.08 -20.22 -45.07
N SER A 78 23.07 -20.30 -45.96
CA SER A 78 24.48 -20.10 -45.66
C SER A 78 24.93 -18.80 -46.31
N ALA A 79 25.21 -17.77 -45.52
CA ALA A 79 25.88 -16.57 -46.00
C ALA A 79 27.34 -16.58 -45.52
N SER A 80 28.26 -16.22 -46.41
CA SER A 80 29.67 -16.00 -46.07
C SER A 80 29.86 -14.58 -45.56
N ASP A 81 30.42 -14.45 -44.36
CA ASP A 81 30.97 -13.18 -43.85
C ASP A 81 32.12 -12.71 -44.79
N PRO A 82 32.47 -11.42 -44.87
CA PRO A 82 33.58 -10.93 -45.72
C PRO A 82 34.93 -11.60 -45.42
N ASP A 83 35.07 -12.18 -44.22
CA ASP A 83 36.25 -12.94 -43.77
C ASP A 83 36.20 -14.45 -44.12
N GLY A 84 35.24 -14.88 -44.94
CA GLY A 84 35.17 -16.25 -45.47
C GLY A 84 34.60 -17.31 -44.52
N LYS A 85 33.99 -16.91 -43.40
CA LYS A 85 33.30 -17.84 -42.48
C LYS A 85 31.84 -18.03 -42.88
N CYS A 86 31.41 -19.29 -43.02
CA CYS A 86 30.01 -19.63 -43.28
C CYS A 86 29.19 -19.49 -41.98
N VAL A 87 28.16 -18.65 -42.02
CA VAL A 87 27.17 -18.53 -40.94
C VAL A 87 25.91 -19.27 -41.38
N CYS A 88 25.53 -20.29 -40.62
CA CYS A 88 24.29 -21.04 -40.83
C CYS A 88 23.23 -20.57 -39.83
N THR A 89 22.06 -20.15 -40.35
CA THR A 89 20.89 -19.87 -39.52
C THR A 89 19.98 -21.10 -39.51
N VAL A 90 19.75 -21.66 -38.32
CA VAL A 90 18.87 -22.81 -38.12
C VAL A 90 17.67 -22.39 -37.28
N VAL A 91 16.47 -22.77 -37.71
CA VAL A 91 15.24 -22.59 -36.94
C VAL A 91 14.88 -23.92 -36.29
N ALA A 92 14.91 -23.97 -34.96
CA ALA A 92 14.52 -25.15 -34.20
C ALA A 92 12.97 -25.22 -34.11
N PRO A 93 12.33 -26.37 -34.37
CA PRO A 93 10.91 -26.55 -34.11
C PRO A 93 10.65 -26.44 -32.61
N ALA A 94 9.75 -25.52 -32.21
CA ALA A 94 9.39 -25.29 -30.82
C ALA A 94 8.49 -26.43 -30.31
N GLN A 95 9.08 -27.54 -29.87
CA GLN A 95 8.32 -28.58 -29.16
C GLN A 95 8.66 -28.73 -27.68
N ASN A 96 9.60 -27.97 -27.12
CA ASN A 96 9.76 -27.85 -25.67
C ASN A 96 10.36 -26.48 -25.33
N LEU A 97 9.54 -25.56 -24.82
CA LEU A 97 9.99 -24.30 -24.23
C LEU A 97 11.13 -24.60 -23.24
N CYS A 98 12.33 -24.16 -23.56
CA CYS A 98 13.50 -24.43 -22.75
C CYS A 98 13.29 -23.90 -21.32
N LYS A 99 13.69 -24.68 -20.30
CA LYS A 99 13.73 -24.27 -18.88
C LYS A 99 14.51 -22.97 -18.58
N ARG A 100 15.14 -22.37 -19.60
CA ARG A 100 15.93 -21.13 -19.55
C ARG A 100 15.27 -19.94 -20.22
N ASP A 101 14.05 -20.07 -20.76
CA ASP A 101 13.36 -18.91 -21.33
C ASP A 101 13.04 -17.88 -20.22
N PRO A 102 13.57 -16.64 -20.29
CA PRO A 102 13.27 -15.60 -19.32
C PRO A 102 11.76 -15.34 -19.15
N ARG A 103 10.95 -15.55 -20.21
CA ARG A 103 9.48 -15.43 -20.17
C ARG A 103 8.87 -16.46 -19.21
N SER A 104 9.31 -17.72 -19.35
CA SER A 104 8.87 -18.83 -18.49
C SER A 104 9.23 -18.62 -17.02
N ARG A 105 10.39 -18.01 -16.74
CA ARG A 105 10.83 -17.69 -15.37
C ARG A 105 9.96 -16.61 -14.74
N GLN A 106 9.62 -15.56 -15.50
CA GLN A 106 8.77 -14.48 -15.01
C GLN A 106 7.35 -14.98 -14.70
N LEU A 107 6.76 -15.80 -15.58
CA LEU A 107 5.45 -16.41 -15.34
C LEU A 107 5.46 -17.36 -14.13
N ARG A 108 6.57 -18.07 -13.87
CA ARG A 108 6.71 -18.91 -12.68
C ARG A 108 6.73 -18.06 -11.40
N LEU A 109 7.49 -16.96 -11.38
CA LEU A 109 7.53 -16.04 -10.25
C LEU A 109 6.14 -15.45 -9.96
N LEU A 110 5.40 -15.06 -11.00
CA LEU A 110 4.01 -14.62 -10.87
C LEU A 110 3.10 -15.71 -10.30
N THR A 111 3.28 -16.97 -10.71
CA THR A 111 2.52 -18.10 -10.18
C THR A 111 2.77 -18.29 -8.69
N GLU A 112 4.04 -18.25 -8.27
CA GLU A 112 4.44 -18.32 -6.87
C GLU A 112 3.82 -17.17 -6.05
N GLN A 113 3.81 -15.94 -6.60
CA GLN A 113 3.17 -14.79 -5.93
C GLN A 113 1.65 -14.94 -5.81
N VAL A 114 0.94 -15.37 -6.87
CA VAL A 114 -0.51 -15.61 -6.81
C VAL A 114 -0.84 -16.68 -5.76
N GLN A 115 -0.04 -17.75 -5.68
CA GLN A 115 -0.21 -18.80 -4.67
C GLN A 115 0.02 -18.27 -3.25
N ASN A 116 1.07 -17.47 -3.03
CA ASN A 116 1.33 -16.84 -1.73
C ASN A 116 0.15 -15.95 -1.30
N VAL A 117 -0.38 -15.15 -2.22
CA VAL A 117 -1.55 -14.31 -1.96
C VAL A 117 -2.77 -15.15 -1.59
N SER A 118 -3.04 -16.23 -2.32
CA SER A 118 -4.13 -17.15 -1.99
C SER A 118 -3.98 -17.76 -0.59
N GLN A 119 -2.76 -18.15 -0.18
CA GLN A 119 -2.49 -18.67 1.16
C GLN A 119 -2.67 -17.59 2.24
N SER A 120 -2.19 -16.37 2.01
CA SER A 120 -2.39 -15.24 2.92
C SER A 120 -3.88 -14.93 3.12
N MET A 121 -4.70 -15.06 2.08
CA MET A 121 -6.15 -14.91 2.18
C MET A 121 -6.79 -15.96 3.09
N GLU A 122 -6.39 -17.22 3.01
CA GLU A 122 -6.89 -18.29 3.88
C GLU A 122 -6.51 -18.07 5.35
N VAL A 123 -5.27 -17.63 5.61
CA VAL A 123 -4.81 -17.29 6.96
C VAL A 123 -5.61 -16.13 7.53
N MET A 124 -5.90 -15.11 6.72
CA MET A 124 -6.70 -13.96 7.14
C MET A 124 -8.15 -14.35 7.46
N ASP A 125 -8.75 -15.24 6.68
CA ASP A 125 -10.11 -15.75 6.95
C ASP A 125 -10.18 -16.51 8.29
N LEU A 126 -9.15 -17.31 8.60
CA LEU A 126 -9.01 -17.99 9.89
C LEU A 126 -8.81 -17.01 11.06
N SER A 127 -7.95 -16.00 10.91
CA SER A 127 -7.76 -14.97 11.95
C SER A 127 -9.04 -14.18 12.17
N THR A 128 -9.70 -13.77 11.09
CA THR A 128 -10.97 -13.03 11.13
C THR A 128 -12.04 -13.81 11.88
N SER A 129 -12.15 -15.12 11.63
CA SER A 129 -13.05 -16.02 12.35
C SER A 129 -12.74 -16.12 13.86
N ARG A 130 -11.46 -16.06 14.23
CA ARG A 130 -11.01 -16.02 15.63
C ARG A 130 -11.33 -14.68 16.30
N ASP A 131 -11.13 -13.57 15.59
CA ASP A 131 -11.28 -12.23 16.16
C ASP A 131 -12.77 -11.85 16.39
N LEU A 132 -13.69 -12.53 15.71
CA LEU A 132 -15.13 -12.50 16.01
C LEU A 132 -15.50 -13.11 17.39
N GLN A 133 -14.55 -13.65 18.13
CA GLN A 133 -14.82 -14.20 19.47
C GLN A 133 -15.44 -13.16 20.41
N TYR A 134 -15.08 -11.88 20.31
CA TYR A 134 -15.71 -10.84 21.13
C TYR A 134 -17.19 -10.62 20.81
N VAL A 135 -17.59 -10.76 19.53
CA VAL A 135 -19.00 -10.68 19.14
C VAL A 135 -19.77 -11.85 19.78
N ARG A 136 -19.15 -13.04 19.84
CA ARG A 136 -19.72 -14.17 20.59
C ARG A 136 -19.76 -13.91 22.09
N ASP A 137 -18.72 -13.33 22.68
CA ASP A 137 -18.63 -13.05 24.11
C ASP A 137 -19.65 -11.98 24.55
N THR A 138 -20.08 -11.09 23.64
CA THR A 138 -21.10 -10.06 23.89
C THR A 138 -22.53 -10.52 23.60
N GLU A 139 -22.72 -11.70 22.97
CA GLU A 139 -24.03 -12.29 22.69
C GLU A 139 -24.94 -12.47 23.93
N PRO A 140 -24.43 -12.94 25.10
CA PRO A 140 -25.27 -13.07 26.30
C PRO A 140 -25.82 -11.73 26.80
N LEU A 141 -25.03 -10.66 26.65
CA LEU A 141 -25.44 -9.30 27.04
C LEU A 141 -26.56 -8.79 26.12
N LEU A 142 -26.44 -9.03 24.81
CA LEU A 142 -27.48 -8.75 23.81
C LEU A 142 -28.79 -9.48 24.12
N ARG A 143 -28.73 -10.79 24.39
CA ARG A 143 -29.90 -11.59 24.78
C ARG A 143 -30.53 -11.10 26.09
N GLY A 144 -29.70 -10.67 27.04
CA GLY A 144 -30.16 -10.08 28.30
C GLY A 144 -30.94 -8.79 28.09
N VAL A 145 -30.40 -7.86 27.28
CA VAL A 145 -31.07 -6.60 26.92
C VAL A 145 -32.40 -6.86 26.20
N ASP A 146 -32.41 -7.78 25.23
CA ASP A 146 -33.63 -8.17 24.51
C ASP A 146 -34.70 -8.74 25.46
N GLY A 147 -34.30 -9.63 26.38
CA GLY A 147 -35.20 -10.18 27.40
C GLY A 147 -35.78 -9.12 28.35
N HIS A 148 -34.97 -8.14 28.76
CA HIS A 148 -35.43 -7.00 29.56
C HIS A 148 -36.44 -6.13 28.78
N ILE A 149 -36.12 -5.78 27.54
CA ILE A 149 -37.02 -4.99 26.66
C ILE A 149 -38.33 -5.74 26.44
N HIS A 150 -38.29 -7.04 26.14
CA HIS A 150 -39.48 -7.86 25.96
C HIS A 150 -40.35 -7.92 27.22
N THR A 151 -39.73 -8.07 28.40
CA THR A 151 -40.45 -8.08 29.68
C THR A 151 -41.12 -6.73 29.98
N TYR A 152 -40.44 -5.62 29.70
CA TYR A 152 -41.01 -4.28 29.90
C TYR A 152 -42.10 -3.94 28.88
N THR A 153 -41.99 -4.47 27.65
CA THR A 153 -43.01 -4.29 26.60
C THR A 153 -44.28 -5.09 26.91
N THR A 154 -44.13 -6.33 27.37
CA THR A 154 -45.25 -7.23 27.70
C THR A 154 -45.93 -6.88 29.02
N ASN A 155 -45.20 -6.35 30.00
CA ASN A 155 -45.77 -5.92 31.28
C ASN A 155 -45.16 -4.58 31.76
N PRO A 156 -45.76 -3.44 31.36
CA PRO A 156 -45.24 -2.11 31.68
C PRO A 156 -45.15 -1.82 33.19
N ARG A 157 -45.94 -2.51 34.03
CA ARG A 157 -45.94 -2.31 35.49
C ARG A 157 -44.67 -2.83 36.18
N ARG A 158 -43.85 -3.64 35.50
CA ARG A 158 -42.56 -4.14 36.01
C ARG A 158 -41.39 -3.16 35.78
N LEU A 159 -41.61 -2.06 35.07
CA LEU A 159 -40.57 -1.07 34.81
C LEU A 159 -40.25 -0.30 36.10
N THR A 160 -39.03 -0.49 36.62
CA THR A 160 -38.54 0.25 37.80
C THR A 160 -37.42 1.20 37.39
N LYS A 161 -37.24 2.29 38.15
CA LYS A 161 -36.13 3.25 37.93
C LYS A 161 -34.75 2.56 37.96
N LYS A 162 -34.59 1.54 38.80
CA LYS A 162 -33.37 0.71 38.88
C LYS A 162 -33.18 -0.14 37.61
N GLY A 163 -34.23 -0.82 37.14
CA GLY A 163 -34.17 -1.61 35.90
C GLY A 163 -33.88 -0.77 34.66
N LEU A 164 -34.39 0.46 34.60
CA LEU A 164 -34.06 1.40 33.51
C LEU A 164 -32.58 1.85 33.54
N GLN A 165 -32.01 2.05 34.72
CA GLN A 165 -30.58 2.37 34.86
C GLN A 165 -29.68 1.20 34.48
N GLU A 166 -30.07 -0.02 34.85
CA GLU A 166 -29.36 -1.25 34.51
C GLU A 166 -29.38 -1.50 32.99
N LEU A 167 -30.57 -1.37 32.36
CA LEU A 167 -30.73 -1.44 30.90
C LEU A 167 -29.89 -0.37 30.19
N LYS A 168 -29.90 0.88 30.69
CA LYS A 168 -29.06 1.96 30.14
C LYS A 168 -27.57 1.62 30.22
N GLY A 169 -27.13 1.02 31.32
CA GLY A 169 -25.75 0.53 31.49
C GLY A 169 -25.40 -0.55 30.46
N GLN A 170 -26.24 -1.57 30.31
CA GLN A 170 -26.01 -2.63 29.32
C GLN A 170 -26.03 -2.10 27.88
N MET A 171 -26.98 -1.23 27.52
CA MET A 171 -27.02 -0.58 26.20
C MET A 171 -25.78 0.29 25.94
N SER A 172 -25.23 0.95 26.97
CA SER A 172 -24.00 1.72 26.82
C SER A 172 -22.78 0.84 26.53
N GLN A 173 -22.73 -0.37 27.10
CA GLN A 173 -21.67 -1.36 26.85
C GLN A 173 -21.77 -2.00 25.46
N LEU A 174 -22.99 -2.11 24.90
CA LEU A 174 -23.22 -2.64 23.55
C LEU A 174 -22.98 -1.61 22.44
N ARG A 175 -22.91 -0.31 22.77
CA ARG A 175 -22.74 0.76 21.77
C ARG A 175 -21.49 0.59 20.90
N PRO A 176 -20.31 0.22 21.43
CA PRO A 176 -19.12 -0.03 20.60
C PRO A 176 -19.26 -1.23 19.65
N LEU A 177 -20.14 -2.19 19.96
CA LEU A 177 -20.34 -3.39 19.14
C LEU A 177 -20.87 -3.05 17.75
N LEU A 178 -21.71 -2.01 17.64
CA LEU A 178 -22.24 -1.55 16.35
C LEU A 178 -21.11 -1.20 15.37
N SER A 179 -20.13 -0.39 15.82
CA SER A 179 -18.97 -0.04 14.99
C SER A 179 -18.12 -1.26 14.61
N VAL A 180 -18.00 -2.25 15.50
CA VAL A 180 -17.24 -3.48 15.23
C VAL A 180 -17.93 -4.32 14.15
N ILE A 181 -19.26 -4.46 14.23
CA ILE A 181 -20.05 -5.23 13.26
C ILE A 181 -20.07 -4.53 11.90
N ASP A 182 -20.21 -3.21 11.86
CA ASP A 182 -20.19 -2.45 10.61
C ASP A 182 -18.82 -2.57 9.92
N GLN A 183 -17.73 -2.44 10.68
CA GLN A 183 -16.38 -2.64 10.16
C GLN A 183 -16.20 -4.08 9.63
N TYR A 184 -16.65 -5.08 10.39
CA TYR A 184 -16.59 -6.48 9.97
C TYR A 184 -17.35 -6.73 8.65
N ARG A 185 -18.54 -6.15 8.50
CA ARG A 185 -19.33 -6.26 7.27
C ARG A 185 -18.59 -5.68 6.07
N LEU A 186 -17.95 -4.52 6.22
CA LEU A 186 -17.14 -3.89 5.16
C LEU A 186 -15.90 -4.74 4.81
N ASP A 187 -15.25 -5.32 5.82
CA ASP A 187 -14.08 -6.16 5.62
C ASP A 187 -14.43 -7.45 4.86
N LEU A 188 -15.55 -8.11 5.20
CA LEU A 188 -16.05 -9.27 4.47
C LEU A 188 -16.38 -8.96 3.00
N GLN A 189 -17.03 -7.83 2.73
CA GLN A 189 -17.31 -7.40 1.36
C GLN A 189 -16.02 -7.20 0.57
N THR A 190 -15.01 -6.60 1.20
CA THR A 190 -13.69 -6.40 0.58
C THR A 190 -13.01 -7.74 0.29
N LEU A 191 -13.01 -8.67 1.26
CA LEU A 191 -12.40 -9.99 1.10
C LEU A 191 -13.05 -10.80 -0.02
N ALA A 192 -14.38 -10.73 -0.16
CA ALA A 192 -15.10 -11.39 -1.25
C ALA A 192 -14.64 -10.86 -2.63
N VAL A 193 -14.50 -9.55 -2.77
CA VAL A 193 -14.00 -8.91 -4.00
C VAL A 193 -12.55 -9.33 -4.30
N LEU A 194 -11.68 -9.32 -3.29
CA LEU A 194 -10.29 -9.75 -3.46
C LEU A 194 -10.19 -11.22 -3.86
N ARG A 195 -11.05 -12.09 -3.32
CA ARG A 195 -11.07 -13.52 -3.65
C ARG A 195 -11.45 -13.74 -5.10
N ALA A 196 -12.47 -13.03 -5.57
CA ALA A 196 -12.88 -13.07 -6.98
C ALA A 196 -11.75 -12.57 -7.91
N GLU A 197 -11.03 -11.52 -7.50
CA GLU A 197 -9.92 -10.98 -8.28
C GLU A 197 -8.72 -11.94 -8.35
N VAL A 198 -8.35 -12.58 -7.24
CA VAL A 198 -7.27 -13.59 -7.23
C VAL A 198 -7.61 -14.79 -8.11
N LEU A 199 -8.87 -15.25 -8.09
CA LEU A 199 -9.34 -16.30 -9.00
C LEU A 199 -9.23 -15.86 -10.47
N ASN A 200 -9.64 -14.63 -10.78
CA ASN A 200 -9.53 -14.07 -12.12
C ASN A 200 -8.05 -13.97 -12.57
N LEU A 201 -7.16 -13.49 -11.70
CA LEU A 201 -5.73 -13.43 -11.98
C LEU A 201 -5.14 -14.81 -12.23
N SER A 202 -5.55 -15.83 -11.46
CA SER A 202 -5.13 -17.21 -11.67
C SER A 202 -5.58 -17.72 -13.04
N ILE A 203 -6.83 -17.47 -13.44
CA ILE A 203 -7.36 -17.89 -14.75
C ILE A 203 -6.58 -17.24 -15.90
N ILE A 204 -6.35 -15.92 -15.83
CA ILE A 204 -5.60 -15.19 -16.86
C ILE A 204 -4.16 -15.67 -16.92
N LEU A 205 -3.52 -15.93 -15.78
CA LEU A 205 -2.16 -16.42 -15.73
C LEU A 205 -2.04 -17.80 -16.38
N THR A 206 -2.98 -18.71 -16.11
CA THR A 206 -3.02 -20.03 -16.74
C THR A 206 -3.24 -19.92 -18.25
N ALA A 207 -4.15 -19.07 -18.71
CA ALA A 207 -4.35 -18.84 -20.15
C ALA A 207 -3.07 -18.30 -20.82
N ILE A 208 -2.37 -17.35 -20.20
CA ILE A 208 -1.08 -16.86 -20.71
C ILE A 208 -0.05 -17.99 -20.75
N GLN A 209 -0.02 -18.88 -19.74
CA GLN A 209 0.89 -20.02 -19.68
C GLN A 209 0.63 -21.08 -20.76
N GLU A 210 -0.63 -21.31 -21.12
CA GLU A 210 -1.02 -22.25 -22.18
C GLU A 210 -0.71 -21.68 -23.58
N GLU A 211 -0.79 -20.35 -23.74
CA GLU A 211 -0.63 -19.65 -25.02
C GLU A 211 0.72 -18.91 -25.17
N VAL A 212 1.73 -19.16 -24.32
CA VAL A 212 3.03 -18.43 -24.36
C VAL A 212 3.69 -18.45 -25.75
N GLY A 213 3.53 -19.54 -26.49
CA GLY A 213 4.07 -19.70 -27.83
C GLY A 213 3.34 -18.94 -28.93
N ALA A 214 2.13 -18.43 -28.65
CA ALA A 214 1.30 -17.70 -29.61
C ALA A 214 1.55 -16.18 -29.56
N TYR A 215 2.11 -15.66 -28.47
CA TYR A 215 2.35 -14.24 -28.27
C TYR A 215 3.74 -13.78 -28.75
N ASP A 216 3.80 -12.62 -29.38
CA ASP A 216 5.08 -11.93 -29.55
C ASP A 216 5.62 -11.40 -28.20
N TYR A 217 6.87 -10.94 -28.20
CA TYR A 217 7.54 -10.53 -26.97
C TYR A 217 6.90 -9.29 -26.32
N GLU A 218 6.46 -8.32 -27.12
CA GLU A 218 5.92 -7.05 -26.63
C GLU A 218 4.52 -7.24 -26.05
N GLU A 219 3.67 -8.01 -26.73
CA GLU A 219 2.32 -8.34 -26.27
C GLU A 219 2.38 -9.13 -24.96
N LEU A 220 3.23 -10.16 -24.89
CA LEU A 220 3.42 -10.94 -23.67
C LEU A 220 3.89 -10.05 -22.52
N GLN A 221 4.86 -9.15 -22.77
CA GLN A 221 5.38 -8.26 -21.74
C GLN A 221 4.33 -7.27 -21.24
N GLN A 222 3.46 -6.76 -22.11
CA GLN A 222 2.35 -5.88 -21.73
C GLN A 222 1.31 -6.62 -20.88
N ARG A 223 0.93 -7.84 -21.26
CA ARG A 223 -0.02 -8.67 -20.51
C ARG A 223 0.52 -9.02 -19.12
N VAL A 224 1.79 -9.42 -19.05
CA VAL A 224 2.49 -9.74 -17.81
C VAL A 224 2.55 -8.52 -16.88
N LEU A 225 2.90 -7.34 -17.41
CA LEU A 225 2.93 -6.09 -16.64
C LEU A 225 1.55 -5.74 -16.06
N LEU A 226 0.48 -5.92 -16.83
CA LEU A 226 -0.89 -5.70 -16.35
C LEU A 226 -1.25 -6.66 -15.22
N LEU A 227 -0.86 -7.92 -15.34
CA LEU A 227 -1.11 -8.95 -14.31
C LEU A 227 -0.32 -8.67 -13.04
N GLU A 228 0.96 -8.31 -13.15
CA GLU A 228 1.79 -7.86 -12.02
C GLU A 228 1.17 -6.65 -11.30
N THR A 229 0.67 -5.67 -12.06
CA THR A 229 0.04 -4.47 -11.50
C THR A 229 -1.22 -4.80 -10.71
N ARG A 230 -2.10 -5.66 -11.26
CA ARG A 230 -3.33 -6.10 -10.58
C ARG A 230 -3.04 -6.94 -9.34
N LEU A 231 -2.07 -7.86 -9.44
CA LEU A 231 -1.63 -8.68 -8.31
C LEU A 231 -1.04 -7.82 -7.19
N HIS A 232 -0.21 -6.84 -7.54
CA HIS A 232 0.35 -5.90 -6.57
C HIS A 232 -0.75 -5.08 -5.88
N ALA A 233 -1.74 -4.58 -6.63
CA ALA A 233 -2.90 -3.90 -6.04
C ALA A 233 -3.70 -4.80 -5.09
N CYS A 234 -3.82 -6.09 -5.40
CA CYS A 234 -4.45 -7.07 -4.51
C CYS A 234 -3.63 -7.29 -3.23
N MET A 235 -2.31 -7.49 -3.34
CA MET A 235 -1.40 -7.64 -2.20
C MET A 235 -1.44 -6.43 -1.27
N ASN A 236 -1.44 -5.23 -1.84
CA ASN A 236 -1.49 -3.98 -1.08
C ASN A 236 -2.81 -3.91 -0.29
N LYS A 237 -3.95 -4.20 -0.92
CA LYS A 237 -5.26 -4.22 -0.24
C LYS A 237 -5.39 -5.31 0.82
N LEU A 238 -4.78 -6.48 0.61
CA LEU A 238 -4.74 -7.54 1.63
C LEU A 238 -3.88 -7.14 2.82
N GLY A 239 -2.77 -6.46 2.54
CA GLY A 239 -1.85 -5.92 3.53
C GLY A 239 -2.38 -4.79 4.39
N CYS A 240 -3.62 -4.36 4.15
CA CYS A 240 -4.18 -3.21 4.81
C CYS A 240 -4.51 -3.47 6.27
N GLY A 241 -4.37 -2.42 7.07
CA GLY A 241 -4.61 -2.49 8.50
C GLY A 241 -4.49 -1.14 9.19
N ARG A 242 -4.58 -1.18 10.51
CA ARG A 242 -4.49 0.01 11.35
C ARG A 242 -3.03 0.26 11.72
N LEU A 243 -2.59 1.52 11.66
CA LEU A 243 -1.30 1.94 12.19
C LEU A 243 -1.23 1.66 13.70
N THR A 244 -0.23 0.87 14.12
CA THR A 244 0.05 0.57 15.53
C THR A 244 1.33 1.21 16.01
N GLY A 245 2.32 1.33 15.12
CA GLY A 245 3.63 1.85 15.48
C GLY A 245 4.39 2.41 14.29
N VAL A 246 5.37 3.26 14.62
CA VAL A 246 6.28 3.89 13.65
C VAL A 246 7.70 3.59 14.11
N SER A 247 8.53 3.04 13.23
CA SER A 247 9.91 2.67 13.60
C SER A 247 10.78 3.89 13.92
N ILE A 248 11.94 3.64 14.53
CA ILE A 248 13.01 4.64 14.57
C ILE A 248 13.40 4.97 13.11
N PRO A 249 13.58 6.26 12.78
CA PRO A 249 13.96 6.67 11.43
C PRO A 249 15.37 6.18 11.07
N ILE A 250 15.56 5.90 9.78
CA ILE A 250 16.85 5.60 9.17
C ILE A 250 17.24 6.78 8.29
N THR A 251 18.42 7.33 8.52
CA THR A 251 18.97 8.39 7.67
C THR A 251 19.54 7.79 6.41
N VAL A 252 18.87 8.02 5.27
CA VAL A 252 19.33 7.55 3.96
C VAL A 252 20.39 8.49 3.40
N ARG A 253 20.18 9.81 3.52
CA ARG A 253 21.10 10.83 3.01
C ARG A 253 20.90 12.18 3.68
N ALA A 254 21.99 12.92 3.84
CA ALA A 254 21.99 14.35 4.16
C ALA A 254 22.34 15.16 2.91
N SER A 255 21.39 15.93 2.38
CA SER A 255 21.60 16.73 1.16
C SER A 255 20.52 17.79 0.93
N GLY A 256 20.85 18.84 0.18
CA GLY A 256 19.89 19.87 -0.21
C GLY A 256 19.69 20.95 0.86
N SER A 257 18.73 21.84 0.61
CA SER A 257 18.29 22.87 1.56
C SER A 257 17.49 22.28 2.72
N ARG A 258 17.13 23.07 3.74
CA ARG A 258 16.37 22.61 4.92
C ARG A 258 15.04 21.91 4.60
N PHE A 259 14.44 22.19 3.44
CA PHE A 259 13.12 21.69 3.06
C PHE A 259 13.20 20.97 1.74
N GLY A 260 12.36 19.98 1.53
CA GLY A 260 12.27 19.25 0.27
C GLY A 260 11.49 17.96 0.47
N CYS A 261 11.44 17.16 -0.58
CA CYS A 261 10.87 15.82 -0.54
C CYS A 261 11.70 14.87 -1.42
N TRP A 262 11.57 13.60 -1.11
CA TRP A 262 12.12 12.52 -1.91
C TRP A 262 11.18 11.33 -1.84
N MET A 263 11.09 10.55 -2.90
CA MET A 263 10.14 9.45 -2.99
C MET A 263 10.56 8.44 -4.05
N THR A 264 9.99 7.25 -3.95
CA THR A 264 9.94 6.28 -5.05
C THR A 264 8.54 6.30 -5.65
N ASP A 265 8.34 5.56 -6.74
CA ASP A 265 7.03 5.50 -7.38
C ASP A 265 6.09 4.60 -6.59
N ALA A 266 4.94 5.13 -6.16
CA ALA A 266 3.96 4.44 -5.34
C ALA A 266 3.15 3.36 -6.08
N MET A 267 3.18 3.30 -7.42
CA MET A 267 2.38 2.37 -8.23
C MET A 267 3.19 1.40 -9.12
N ILE A 268 4.43 1.75 -9.50
CA ILE A 268 5.22 0.88 -10.39
C ILE A 268 5.63 -0.44 -9.69
N PRO A 269 5.71 -1.58 -10.42
CA PRO A 269 6.18 -2.87 -9.90
C PRO A 269 7.47 -2.80 -9.08
N SER A 270 7.59 -3.72 -8.11
CA SER A 270 8.65 -3.78 -7.11
C SER A 270 10.08 -3.78 -7.65
N SER A 271 10.28 -4.12 -8.92
CA SER A 271 11.59 -4.13 -9.59
C SER A 271 12.17 -2.74 -9.86
N ASP A 272 11.34 -1.69 -9.86
CA ASP A 272 11.81 -0.32 -10.07
C ASP A 272 12.23 0.33 -8.74
N SER A 273 13.53 0.57 -8.58
CA SER A 273 14.15 1.15 -7.38
C SER A 273 14.60 2.60 -7.59
N ARG A 274 14.05 3.27 -8.61
CA ARG A 274 14.34 4.67 -8.89
C ARG A 274 13.86 5.57 -7.75
N VAL A 275 14.63 6.62 -7.51
CA VAL A 275 14.36 7.61 -6.47
C VAL A 275 14.30 8.99 -7.11
N TRP A 276 13.28 9.75 -6.78
CA TRP A 276 13.13 11.15 -7.20
C TRP A 276 13.33 12.07 -6.01
N SER A 277 14.12 13.12 -6.20
CA SER A 277 14.40 14.12 -5.17
C SER A 277 14.11 15.53 -5.67
N MET A 278 13.41 16.30 -4.85
CA MET A 278 13.01 17.68 -5.08
C MET A 278 13.44 18.53 -3.89
N ASP A 279 14.37 19.45 -4.15
CA ASP A 279 14.93 20.33 -3.12
C ASP A 279 14.17 21.66 -3.05
N GLY A 280 13.83 22.08 -1.84
CA GLY A 280 13.08 23.30 -1.54
C GLY A 280 11.57 23.19 -1.74
N TYR A 281 10.84 24.10 -1.10
CA TYR A 281 9.37 24.20 -1.20
C TYR A 281 8.89 25.33 -2.11
N TYR A 282 9.79 26.28 -2.46
CA TYR A 282 9.41 27.55 -3.08
C TYR A 282 10.01 27.69 -4.48
N LYS A 283 9.14 27.80 -5.48
CA LYS A 283 9.51 28.05 -6.89
C LYS A 283 10.51 27.03 -7.45
N GLY A 284 10.58 25.83 -6.88
CA GLY A 284 11.46 24.78 -7.38
C GLY A 284 10.99 24.25 -8.74
N ARG A 285 11.95 23.86 -9.59
CA ARG A 285 11.68 23.29 -10.93
C ARG A 285 12.55 22.08 -11.26
N ARG A 286 13.51 21.75 -10.39
CA ARG A 286 14.56 20.78 -10.67
C ARG A 286 14.31 19.49 -9.92
N VAL A 287 13.98 18.43 -10.65
CA VAL A 287 13.80 17.08 -10.09
C VAL A 287 15.03 16.26 -10.45
N LEU A 288 15.61 15.57 -9.47
CA LEU A 288 16.71 14.63 -9.68
C LEU A 288 16.16 13.21 -9.67
N GLU A 289 16.36 12.45 -10.75
CA GLU A 289 16.03 11.03 -10.86
C GLU A 289 17.31 10.20 -10.70
N TYR A 290 17.35 9.37 -9.67
CA TYR A 290 18.41 8.40 -9.41
C TYR A 290 17.94 7.02 -9.85
N ARG A 291 18.82 6.26 -10.51
CA ARG A 291 18.47 4.93 -11.04
C ARG A 291 18.21 3.91 -9.93
N THR A 292 18.90 4.05 -8.80
CA THR A 292 18.85 3.13 -7.66
C THR A 292 18.92 3.88 -6.34
N MET A 293 18.48 3.24 -5.26
CA MET A 293 18.68 3.75 -3.90
C MET A 293 20.16 3.99 -3.57
N GLY A 294 21.06 3.12 -4.05
CA GLY A 294 22.51 3.28 -3.82
C GLY A 294 23.10 4.53 -4.47
N ASP A 295 22.64 4.88 -5.68
CA ASP A 295 23.03 6.12 -6.35
C ASP A 295 22.48 7.35 -5.62
N PHE A 296 21.25 7.24 -5.10
CA PHE A 296 20.64 8.28 -4.27
C PHE A 296 21.45 8.52 -2.99
N THR A 297 21.77 7.47 -2.23
CA THR A 297 22.58 7.56 -0.98
C THR A 297 23.94 8.20 -1.23
N ARG A 298 24.63 7.87 -2.33
CA ARG A 298 25.92 8.47 -2.70
C ARG A 298 25.79 9.87 -3.32
N GLY A 299 24.60 10.25 -3.78
CA GLY A 299 24.37 11.50 -4.49
C GLY A 299 25.01 11.58 -5.87
N GLN A 300 25.19 10.44 -6.53
CA GLN A 300 25.85 10.32 -7.84
C GLN A 300 24.90 9.75 -8.88
N ASN A 301 25.28 9.79 -10.16
CA ASN A 301 24.57 9.12 -11.26
C ASN A 301 23.06 9.43 -11.34
N PHE A 302 22.73 10.72 -11.48
CA PHE A 302 21.35 11.19 -11.60
C PHE A 302 21.06 11.84 -12.95
N VAL A 303 19.79 11.78 -13.35
CA VAL A 303 19.24 12.54 -14.47
C VAL A 303 18.47 13.73 -13.91
N GLN A 304 18.67 14.91 -14.49
CA GLN A 304 17.91 16.10 -14.12
C GLN A 304 16.71 16.29 -15.05
N HIS A 305 15.54 16.49 -14.45
CA HIS A 305 14.34 16.98 -15.12
C HIS A 305 14.09 18.43 -14.74
N LEU A 306 13.79 19.26 -15.73
CA LEU A 306 13.40 20.65 -15.52
C LEU A 306 11.91 20.80 -15.83
N LEU A 307 11.12 21.04 -14.80
CA LEU A 307 9.66 21.16 -14.92
C LEU A 307 9.28 22.46 -15.63
N PRO A 308 8.28 22.45 -16.53
CA PRO A 308 7.78 23.67 -17.20
C PRO A 308 7.17 24.70 -16.25
N HIS A 309 6.62 24.25 -15.13
CA HIS A 309 6.03 25.12 -14.11
C HIS A 309 6.67 24.88 -12.74
N PRO A 310 6.97 25.93 -11.96
CA PRO A 310 7.46 25.79 -10.60
C PRO A 310 6.42 25.17 -9.67
N TRP A 311 6.88 24.49 -8.62
CA TRP A 311 6.02 23.94 -7.58
C TRP A 311 5.86 24.87 -6.36
N ALA A 312 4.87 24.53 -5.53
CA ALA A 312 4.68 25.04 -4.18
C ALA A 312 4.58 23.86 -3.19
N GLY A 313 5.18 24.04 -2.01
CA GLY A 313 5.14 23.02 -0.96
C GLY A 313 6.10 21.86 -1.22
N THR A 314 5.88 20.79 -0.49
CA THR A 314 6.65 19.53 -0.52
C THR A 314 5.76 18.31 -0.74
N GLY A 315 4.44 18.46 -0.82
CA GLY A 315 3.47 17.38 -1.01
C GLY A 315 3.35 16.88 -2.45
N HIS A 316 4.48 16.41 -2.99
CA HIS A 316 4.58 15.83 -4.31
C HIS A 316 4.38 14.32 -4.21
N VAL A 317 3.93 13.69 -5.29
CA VAL A 317 3.89 12.22 -5.36
C VAL A 317 4.33 11.76 -6.73
N VAL A 318 5.16 10.72 -6.78
CA VAL A 318 5.47 9.99 -8.01
C VAL A 318 4.55 8.78 -8.09
N TYR A 319 3.76 8.73 -9.14
CA TYR A 319 2.74 7.70 -9.34
C TYR A 319 2.69 7.30 -10.81
N ASN A 320 2.98 6.03 -11.10
CA ASN A 320 2.94 5.44 -12.43
C ASN A 320 3.76 6.24 -13.47
N GLY A 321 5.02 6.52 -13.15
CA GLY A 321 5.98 7.16 -14.05
C GLY A 321 5.76 8.67 -14.25
N SER A 322 4.85 9.27 -13.48
CA SER A 322 4.58 10.70 -13.51
C SER A 322 4.77 11.34 -12.15
N LEU A 323 5.29 12.56 -12.12
CA LEU A 323 5.27 13.45 -10.96
C LEU A 323 3.95 14.21 -10.93
N TYR A 324 3.29 14.20 -9.79
CA TYR A 324 2.16 15.05 -9.49
C TYR A 324 2.55 16.08 -8.44
N TYR A 325 2.26 17.35 -8.69
CA TYR A 325 2.65 18.44 -7.81
C TYR A 325 1.69 19.63 -7.91
N ASN A 326 1.69 20.48 -6.88
CA ASN A 326 0.97 21.74 -6.91
C ASN A 326 1.78 22.83 -7.63
N LYS A 327 1.19 23.45 -8.64
CA LYS A 327 1.77 24.58 -9.36
C LYS A 327 1.82 25.81 -8.48
N HIS A 328 2.99 26.46 -8.47
CA HIS A 328 3.27 27.64 -7.66
C HIS A 328 2.21 28.73 -7.81
N GLN A 329 1.81 29.33 -6.67
CA GLN A 329 0.79 30.41 -6.61
C GLN A 329 -0.55 30.04 -7.25
N SER A 330 -0.94 28.77 -7.19
CA SER A 330 -2.24 28.32 -7.69
C SER A 330 -2.74 27.10 -6.93
N ASN A 331 -4.02 26.77 -7.11
CA ASN A 331 -4.59 25.48 -6.71
C ASN A 331 -4.57 24.44 -7.86
N ILE A 332 -3.67 24.60 -8.84
CA ILE A 332 -3.59 23.72 -10.00
C ILE A 332 -2.65 22.55 -9.68
N LEU A 333 -3.14 21.34 -9.87
CA LEU A 333 -2.38 20.10 -9.88
C LEU A 333 -1.79 19.90 -11.28
N VAL A 334 -0.53 19.48 -11.36
CA VAL A 334 0.19 19.23 -12.61
C VAL A 334 0.70 17.80 -12.62
N GLN A 335 0.45 17.09 -13.71
CA GLN A 335 1.04 15.78 -14.00
C GLN A 335 2.17 15.96 -15.02
N TYR A 336 3.41 15.70 -14.61
CA TYR A 336 4.58 15.69 -15.49
C TYR A 336 5.07 14.25 -15.67
N HIS A 337 5.06 13.77 -16.92
CA HIS A 337 5.49 12.40 -17.21
C HIS A 337 6.99 12.33 -17.52
N PHE A 338 7.73 11.54 -16.75
CA PHE A 338 9.21 11.57 -16.79
C PHE A 338 9.79 11.09 -18.12
N ARG A 339 9.18 10.06 -18.75
CA ARG A 339 9.70 9.49 -20.00
C ARG A 339 9.50 10.43 -21.19
N SER A 340 8.33 11.04 -21.31
CA SER A 340 8.04 11.99 -22.39
C SER A 340 8.54 13.41 -22.09
N ARG A 341 8.96 13.68 -20.85
CA ARG A 341 9.43 14.98 -20.36
C ARG A 341 8.44 16.12 -20.58
N ASN A 342 7.16 15.81 -20.52
CA ASN A 342 6.08 16.74 -20.83
C ASN A 342 5.02 16.75 -19.73
N VAL A 343 4.36 17.90 -19.59
CA VAL A 343 3.14 18.01 -18.80
C VAL A 343 2.01 17.34 -19.59
N VAL A 344 1.41 16.31 -19.00
CA VAL A 344 0.33 15.53 -19.62
C VAL A 344 -1.03 16.11 -19.25
N LEU A 345 -1.15 16.64 -18.03
CA LEU A 345 -2.41 17.11 -17.48
C LEU A 345 -2.19 18.26 -16.49
N GLN A 346 -3.11 19.23 -16.51
CA GLN A 346 -3.26 20.24 -15.47
C GLN A 346 -4.74 20.32 -15.07
N ARG A 347 -5.02 20.38 -13.77
CA ARG A 347 -6.39 20.50 -13.26
C ARG A 347 -6.45 21.37 -12.02
N SER A 348 -7.44 22.26 -11.94
CA SER A 348 -7.68 23.04 -10.73
C SER A 348 -8.38 22.20 -9.68
N LEU A 349 -7.85 22.19 -8.46
CA LEU A 349 -8.49 21.65 -7.28
C LEU A 349 -9.45 22.71 -6.72
N SER A 350 -10.67 22.71 -7.26
CA SER A 350 -11.66 23.77 -7.03
C SER A 350 -11.92 24.00 -5.54
N GLY A 351 -11.85 25.27 -5.12
CA GLY A 351 -12.07 25.67 -3.72
C GLY A 351 -10.88 25.44 -2.78
N ALA A 352 -9.80 24.80 -3.23
CA ALA A 352 -8.61 24.60 -2.40
C ALA A 352 -7.88 25.92 -2.13
N GLY A 353 -7.51 26.14 -0.87
CA GLY A 353 -6.56 27.19 -0.48
C GLY A 353 -5.17 26.94 -1.06
N TYR A 354 -4.43 28.01 -1.33
CA TYR A 354 -3.06 27.95 -1.84
C TYR A 354 -2.26 29.17 -1.38
N ASN A 355 -0.94 29.16 -1.62
CA ASN A 355 -0.05 30.28 -1.34
C ASN A 355 0.01 30.68 0.16
N ASN A 356 0.24 29.69 1.04
CA ASN A 356 0.28 29.85 2.50
C ASN A 356 -1.05 30.35 3.12
N THR A 357 -2.18 30.09 2.47
CA THR A 357 -3.48 30.39 3.07
C THR A 357 -3.82 29.39 4.17
N PHE A 358 -3.54 28.11 3.98
CA PHE A 358 -3.75 27.05 4.98
C PHE A 358 -2.64 25.99 4.90
N PRO A 359 -1.38 26.37 5.12
CA PRO A 359 -0.28 25.41 5.14
C PRO A 359 -0.37 24.53 6.39
N TYR A 360 0.45 23.47 6.43
CA TYR A 360 0.77 22.82 7.69
C TYR A 360 1.46 23.79 8.67
N SER A 361 1.60 23.36 9.93
CA SER A 361 2.17 24.16 11.02
C SER A 361 3.59 24.69 10.75
N TRP A 362 4.35 24.09 9.84
CA TRP A 362 5.67 24.56 9.44
C TRP A 362 5.66 25.60 8.30
N GLY A 363 4.52 25.86 7.67
CA GLY A 363 4.37 26.81 6.57
C GLY A 363 4.80 26.25 5.22
N GLY A 364 5.54 27.04 4.43
CA GLY A 364 6.21 26.59 3.21
C GLY A 364 5.32 26.27 2.00
N SER A 365 4.17 26.91 1.89
CA SER A 365 3.19 26.71 0.82
C SER A 365 2.73 25.25 0.70
N SER A 366 2.69 24.55 1.83
CA SER A 366 2.19 23.17 1.99
C SER A 366 0.67 23.11 2.03
N ASP A 367 -0.02 23.98 1.29
CA ASP A 367 -1.50 24.08 1.34
C ASP A 367 -2.18 22.82 0.77
N ILE A 368 -1.59 22.26 -0.29
CA ILE A 368 -2.07 21.08 -1.01
C ILE A 368 -0.99 20.01 -0.92
N ASP A 369 -1.41 18.83 -0.51
CA ASP A 369 -0.55 17.69 -0.26
C ASP A 369 -1.10 16.46 -1.00
N LEU A 370 -0.32 15.91 -1.93
CA LEU A 370 -0.73 14.78 -2.77
C LEU A 370 -0.06 13.51 -2.26
N MET A 371 -0.84 12.45 -2.15
CA MET A 371 -0.36 11.18 -1.61
C MET A 371 -1.06 10.01 -2.29
N ALA A 372 -0.45 8.83 -2.19
CA ALA A 372 -0.99 7.59 -2.72
C ALA A 372 -0.89 6.49 -1.68
N ASP A 373 -1.94 5.68 -1.58
CA ASP A 373 -1.98 4.51 -0.72
C ASP A 373 -2.53 3.30 -1.51
N GLU A 374 -2.82 2.20 -0.81
CA GLU A 374 -3.33 0.96 -1.39
C GLU A 374 -4.73 1.10 -2.01
N THR A 375 -5.46 2.14 -1.61
CA THR A 375 -6.86 2.33 -1.95
C THR A 375 -7.07 3.44 -2.98
N GLY A 376 -6.14 4.37 -3.16
CA GLY A 376 -6.27 5.41 -4.16
C GLY A 376 -5.18 6.45 -4.22
N PHE A 377 -5.47 7.45 -5.05
CA PHE A 377 -4.70 8.68 -5.20
C PHE A 377 -5.48 9.81 -4.52
N TRP A 378 -4.81 10.58 -3.67
CA TRP A 378 -5.45 11.47 -2.71
C TRP A 378 -4.86 12.87 -2.77
N ALA A 379 -5.72 13.85 -2.48
CA ALA A 379 -5.32 15.22 -2.19
C ALA A 379 -5.82 15.62 -0.81
N VAL A 380 -4.91 16.11 0.03
CA VAL A 380 -5.17 16.67 1.35
C VAL A 380 -4.96 18.17 1.27
N TYR A 381 -6.01 18.93 1.55
CA TYR A 381 -6.02 20.38 1.41
C TYR A 381 -7.04 20.99 2.37
N THR A 382 -7.38 22.26 2.18
CA THR A 382 -8.48 22.92 2.91
C THR A 382 -9.24 23.85 1.98
N SER A 383 -10.41 24.32 2.44
CA SER A 383 -11.16 25.37 1.77
C SER A 383 -11.55 26.45 2.79
N ILE A 384 -11.83 27.67 2.30
CA ILE A 384 -12.39 28.75 3.14
C ILE A 384 -13.76 28.35 3.73
N PRO A 385 -14.70 27.77 2.96
CA PRO A 385 -15.98 27.31 3.50
C PRO A 385 -15.87 26.31 4.66
N ASN A 386 -14.83 25.47 4.68
CA ASN A 386 -14.58 24.49 5.74
C ASN A 386 -13.74 25.04 6.89
N ALA A 387 -13.66 26.36 7.05
CA ALA A 387 -12.97 27.05 8.15
C ALA A 387 -11.49 26.64 8.33
N GLY A 388 -10.82 26.19 7.26
CA GLY A 388 -9.43 25.73 7.33
C GLY A 388 -9.24 24.32 7.91
N ASN A 389 -10.33 23.55 8.07
CA ASN A 389 -10.25 22.13 8.39
C ASN A 389 -9.69 21.33 7.20
N ILE A 390 -8.99 20.24 7.50
CA ILE A 390 -8.45 19.32 6.52
C ILE A 390 -9.61 18.69 5.75
N LEU A 391 -9.58 18.87 4.45
CA LEU A 391 -10.36 18.15 3.46
C LEU A 391 -9.47 17.07 2.84
N VAL A 392 -9.98 15.85 2.80
CA VAL A 392 -9.37 14.75 2.04
C VAL A 392 -10.24 14.53 0.83
N SER A 393 -9.66 14.47 -0.37
CA SER A 393 -10.37 14.08 -1.58
C SER A 393 -9.67 12.95 -2.30
N ARG A 394 -10.45 11.96 -2.72
CA ARG A 394 -9.99 10.90 -3.61
C ARG A 394 -10.07 11.41 -5.04
N LEU A 395 -8.99 11.26 -5.79
CA LEU A 395 -8.93 11.70 -7.18
C LEU A 395 -8.83 10.50 -8.13
N ASP A 396 -9.35 10.65 -9.35
CA ASP A 396 -9.01 9.74 -10.45
C ASP A 396 -7.61 10.08 -10.98
N PRO A 397 -6.62 9.17 -10.92
CA PRO A 397 -5.25 9.48 -11.34
C PRO A 397 -5.11 9.80 -12.85
N ARG A 398 -6.10 9.46 -13.68
CA ARG A 398 -6.07 9.74 -15.13
C ARG A 398 -6.57 11.13 -15.49
N SER A 399 -7.56 11.61 -14.75
CA SER A 399 -8.23 12.89 -15.02
C SER A 399 -7.91 13.95 -13.96
N LEU A 400 -7.47 13.57 -12.76
CA LEU A 400 -7.39 14.40 -11.55
C LEU A 400 -8.76 14.95 -11.08
N ASP A 401 -9.86 14.35 -11.53
CA ASP A 401 -11.19 14.69 -11.01
C ASP A 401 -11.37 14.21 -9.58
N ILE A 402 -12.07 15.03 -8.79
CA ILE A 402 -12.53 14.65 -7.46
C ILE A 402 -13.62 13.60 -7.60
N LEU A 403 -13.36 12.41 -7.08
CA LEU A 403 -14.33 11.32 -7.00
C LEU A 403 -15.21 11.45 -5.75
N GLN A 404 -14.60 11.81 -4.62
CA GLN A 404 -15.27 11.97 -3.34
C GLN A 404 -14.42 12.82 -2.40
N SER A 405 -15.06 13.56 -1.49
CA SER A 405 -14.42 14.43 -0.50
C SER A 405 -14.95 14.17 0.91
N TRP A 406 -14.09 14.36 1.91
CA TRP A 406 -14.41 14.22 3.33
C TRP A 406 -13.88 15.41 4.12
N ASP A 407 -14.73 16.01 4.96
CA ASP A 407 -14.31 16.97 5.98
C ASP A 407 -13.93 16.23 7.26
N THR A 408 -12.69 16.43 7.68
CA THR A 408 -12.15 15.75 8.86
C THR A 408 -12.45 16.46 10.17
N GLY A 409 -12.79 17.76 10.14
CA GLY A 409 -12.90 18.60 11.32
C GLY A 409 -11.58 18.96 12.00
N PHE A 410 -10.42 18.55 11.48
CA PHE A 410 -9.11 18.86 12.06
C PHE A 410 -8.47 20.09 11.39
N PRO A 411 -8.08 21.15 12.11
CA PRO A 411 -7.48 22.35 11.50
C PRO A 411 -6.11 22.07 10.87
N LYS A 412 -5.93 22.31 9.56
CA LYS A 412 -4.67 21.96 8.86
C LYS A 412 -3.45 22.70 9.38
N ARG A 413 -3.62 23.96 9.80
CA ARG A 413 -2.54 24.78 10.39
C ARG A 413 -2.02 24.22 11.72
N SER A 414 -2.78 23.35 12.39
CA SER A 414 -2.37 22.67 13.62
C SER A 414 -1.69 21.32 13.36
N ALA A 415 -1.74 20.81 12.13
CA ALA A 415 -1.09 19.57 11.76
C ALA A 415 0.41 19.81 11.46
N GLY A 416 1.27 18.87 11.89
CA GLY A 416 2.67 18.83 11.49
C GLY A 416 2.83 18.48 10.02
N GLU A 417 2.28 17.33 9.67
CA GLU A 417 2.23 16.66 8.37
C GLU A 417 1.11 15.60 8.43
N THR A 418 0.71 15.08 7.27
CA THR A 418 -0.26 13.99 7.17
C THR A 418 0.17 12.93 6.17
N PHE A 419 -0.36 11.72 6.31
CA PHE A 419 -0.18 10.65 5.33
C PHE A 419 -1.40 9.73 5.33
N MET A 420 -1.63 9.04 4.21
CA MET A 420 -2.72 8.07 4.06
C MET A 420 -2.18 6.65 4.10
N ILE A 421 -2.87 5.78 4.84
CA ILE A 421 -2.65 4.33 4.81
C ILE A 421 -4.03 3.68 4.75
N CYS A 422 -4.28 2.82 3.77
CA CYS A 422 -5.50 2.02 3.68
C CYS A 422 -6.81 2.82 3.81
N GLY A 423 -6.87 4.01 3.22
CA GLY A 423 -8.03 4.90 3.26
C GLY A 423 -8.21 5.62 4.60
N THR A 424 -7.23 5.58 5.50
CA THR A 424 -7.23 6.33 6.76
C THR A 424 -6.19 7.44 6.71
N LEU A 425 -6.62 8.68 6.93
CA LEU A 425 -5.73 9.82 7.06
C LEU A 425 -5.16 9.86 8.47
N TYR A 426 -3.84 9.83 8.59
CA TYR A 426 -3.12 10.03 9.83
C TYR A 426 -2.52 11.42 9.88
N VAL A 427 -2.69 12.10 11.02
CA VAL A 427 -2.28 13.48 11.22
C VAL A 427 -1.34 13.57 12.42
N THR A 428 -0.19 14.21 12.21
CA THR A 428 0.76 14.49 13.28
C THR A 428 0.42 15.80 13.98
N ASN A 429 0.64 15.88 15.30
CA ASN A 429 0.34 17.09 16.09
C ASN A 429 1.40 18.19 15.99
N SER A 430 2.56 17.92 15.39
CA SER A 430 3.70 18.83 15.32
C SER A 430 4.66 18.39 14.23
N HIS A 431 5.41 19.34 13.68
CA HIS A 431 6.56 19.07 12.80
C HIS A 431 7.90 19.09 13.55
N LEU A 432 7.88 19.38 14.86
CA LEU A 432 9.06 19.55 15.70
C LEU A 432 9.38 18.29 16.52
N ALA A 433 10.42 18.35 17.35
CA ALA A 433 10.76 17.29 18.30
C ALA A 433 9.56 16.97 19.23
N GLY A 434 9.36 15.68 19.54
CA GLY A 434 8.22 15.22 20.34
C GLY A 434 6.90 15.09 19.57
N ALA A 435 6.93 15.21 18.23
CA ALA A 435 5.78 14.93 17.38
C ALA A 435 5.29 13.49 17.53
N LYS A 436 3.98 13.31 17.35
CA LYS A 436 3.28 12.03 17.39
C LYS A 436 2.11 12.02 16.42
N VAL A 437 1.68 10.84 16.00
CA VAL A 437 0.43 10.69 15.26
C VAL A 437 -0.71 10.80 16.27
N HIS A 438 -1.47 11.88 16.16
CA HIS A 438 -2.45 12.31 17.16
C HIS A 438 -3.90 12.15 16.69
N PHE A 439 -4.14 12.05 15.39
CA PHE A 439 -5.49 11.99 14.86
C PHE A 439 -5.54 11.07 13.65
N ALA A 440 -6.60 10.28 13.56
CA ALA A 440 -6.88 9.38 12.45
C ALA A 440 -8.31 9.62 11.95
N TYR A 441 -8.48 9.80 10.64
CA TYR A 441 -9.78 9.92 9.98
C TYR A 441 -10.00 8.78 9.01
N HIS A 442 -11.05 8.00 9.24
CA HIS A 442 -11.40 6.83 8.45
C HIS A 442 -12.40 7.22 7.33
N THR A 443 -11.95 7.23 6.08
CA THR A 443 -12.80 7.63 4.94
C THR A 443 -13.96 6.65 4.68
N ASN A 444 -13.78 5.37 5.03
CA ASN A 444 -14.80 4.33 4.85
C ASN A 444 -16.03 4.54 5.74
N SER A 445 -15.83 4.94 7.00
CA SER A 445 -16.89 5.15 8.00
C SER A 445 -17.19 6.63 8.24
N SER A 446 -16.44 7.53 7.59
CA SER A 446 -16.52 8.98 7.78
C SER A 446 -16.47 9.39 9.25
N SER A 447 -15.62 8.69 10.01
CA SER A 447 -15.45 8.88 11.45
C SER A 447 -13.98 9.12 11.78
N TYR A 448 -13.72 9.67 12.96
CA TYR A 448 -12.36 9.98 13.41
C TYR A 448 -12.12 9.51 14.82
N GLU A 449 -10.84 9.32 15.16
CA GLU A 449 -10.38 9.07 16.52
C GLU A 449 -9.10 9.85 16.81
N TYR A 450 -8.91 10.19 18.08
CA TYR A 450 -7.64 10.69 18.56
C TYR A 450 -6.72 9.51 18.92
N THR A 451 -5.49 9.56 18.42
CA THR A 451 -4.46 8.54 18.61
C THR A 451 -3.31 9.09 19.46
N ASP A 452 -2.45 8.18 19.94
CA ASP A 452 -1.25 8.55 20.69
C ASP A 452 -0.09 7.65 20.28
N ILE A 453 0.32 7.73 19.01
CA ILE A 453 1.38 6.88 18.46
C ILE A 453 2.65 7.73 18.36
N PRO A 454 3.61 7.55 19.29
CA PRO A 454 4.85 8.31 19.26
C PRO A 454 5.74 7.84 18.10
N PHE A 455 6.52 8.78 17.56
CA PHE A 455 7.60 8.46 16.65
C PHE A 455 8.80 9.36 16.94
N HIS A 456 9.99 8.90 16.57
CA HIS A 456 11.21 9.65 16.86
C HIS A 456 11.50 10.66 15.73
N ASN A 457 11.34 11.95 16.00
CA ASN A 457 11.82 13.02 15.12
C ASN A 457 13.31 13.29 15.40
N GLN A 458 14.20 12.56 14.72
CA GLN A 458 15.65 12.58 14.96
C GLN A 458 16.31 13.95 14.75
N TYR A 459 15.71 14.80 13.91
CA TYR A 459 16.32 16.07 13.47
C TYR A 459 15.49 17.30 13.81
N SER A 460 14.53 17.16 14.72
CA SER A 460 13.74 18.23 15.32
C SER A 460 12.87 19.04 14.34
N HIS A 461 12.85 18.70 13.05
CA HIS A 461 12.04 19.37 12.04
C HIS A 461 11.68 18.41 10.90
N ILE A 462 10.40 18.35 10.55
CA ILE A 462 9.85 17.58 9.44
C ILE A 462 9.19 18.54 8.46
N SER A 463 9.45 18.38 7.17
CA SER A 463 8.83 19.19 6.11
C SER A 463 8.09 18.36 5.07
N MET A 464 8.06 17.04 5.25
CA MET A 464 7.39 16.07 4.38
C MET A 464 7.37 14.73 5.13
N MET A 465 6.23 14.05 5.11
CA MET A 465 6.09 12.70 5.65
C MET A 465 5.02 11.97 4.85
N ASP A 466 5.42 11.22 3.81
CA ASP A 466 4.51 10.40 3.02
C ASP A 466 4.67 8.91 3.30
N TYR A 467 3.59 8.19 2.99
CA TYR A 467 3.56 6.74 2.97
C TYR A 467 3.86 6.20 1.57
N ASN A 468 4.66 5.14 1.52
CA ASN A 468 4.85 4.35 0.31
C ASN A 468 4.21 2.95 0.49
N PRO A 469 3.09 2.64 -0.21
CA PRO A 469 2.40 1.36 -0.07
C PRO A 469 3.24 0.15 -0.48
N ARG A 470 4.32 0.36 -1.26
CA ARG A 470 5.20 -0.72 -1.72
C ARG A 470 6.13 -1.26 -0.65
N GLU A 471 6.49 -0.46 0.35
CA GLU A 471 7.60 -0.76 1.25
C GLU A 471 7.15 -0.87 2.72
N ARG A 472 6.00 -1.51 2.93
CA ARG A 472 5.48 -1.84 4.26
C ARG A 472 6.23 -3.00 4.91
N ARG A 473 6.29 -3.00 6.24
CA ARG A 473 6.71 -4.16 7.04
C ARG A 473 5.56 -4.55 7.97
N GLU A 474 5.26 -5.83 8.01
CA GLU A 474 4.38 -6.40 9.03
C GLU A 474 5.17 -6.54 10.33
N GLU A 475 4.51 -6.30 11.46
CA GLU A 475 5.09 -6.54 12.77
C GLU A 475 5.17 -8.07 12.96
N GLU A 476 6.38 -8.62 13.03
CA GLU A 476 6.59 -10.03 13.40
C GLU A 476 6.42 -10.15 14.93
N ASP A 477 5.33 -10.80 15.37
CA ASP A 477 4.96 -11.08 16.78
C ASP A 477 5.95 -12.00 17.52
#